data_AF-A0ABD7RSI8-F1
#
_entry.id   AF-A0ABD7RSI8-F1
#
_cell.length_a   1.000
_cell.length_b   1.000
_cell.length_c   1.000
_cell.angle_alpha   90.00
_cell.angle_beta   90.00
_cell.angle_gamma   90.00
#
_symmetry.space_group_name_H-M   'P 1'
#
loop_
_entity.id
_entity.type
_entity.pdbx_description
1 polymer ?
#
loop_
_entity_poly.entity_id
_entity_poly.type
_entity_poly.pdbx_seq_one_letter_code
_entity_poly.pdbx_strand_id
1 'polypeptide(L)'
;MSIEVEQENRFYLLLDMTSLDRLAKESGTKYSRWDNIKRRKIRMGAYEAGFLMSLYPQYALWVGTGEIKPEIGQTSPAYDEANRNLEGQSAGSR
;
A
#
# COMPACT_ATOMS: atom_id res chain seq x y z
N MET A 1 -10.77 10.37 -15.61
CA MET A 1 -10.48 10.36 -14.17
C MET A 1 -9.06 10.87 -14.00
N SER A 2 -8.78 11.78 -13.06
CA SER A 2 -7.47 12.46 -12.97
C SER A 2 -6.42 11.55 -12.31
N ILE A 3 -5.18 11.57 -12.83
CA ILE A 3 -4.03 10.77 -12.32
C ILE A 3 -3.86 10.92 -10.80
N GLU A 4 -4.07 12.12 -10.26
CA GLU A 4 -3.94 12.41 -8.83
C GLU A 4 -4.97 11.64 -7.97
N VAL A 5 -6.19 11.45 -8.46
CA VAL A 5 -7.25 10.70 -7.76
C VAL A 5 -6.91 9.21 -7.70
N GLU A 6 -6.30 8.67 -8.76
CA GLU A 6 -5.88 7.27 -8.78
C GLU A 6 -4.69 7.02 -7.85
N GLN A 7 -3.73 7.95 -7.77
CA GLN A 7 -2.63 7.85 -6.82
C GLN A 7 -3.11 7.87 -5.36
N GLU A 8 -4.04 8.77 -5.03
CA GLU A 8 -4.61 8.84 -3.68
C GLU A 8 -5.28 7.51 -3.27
N ASN A 9 -6.00 6.85 -4.20
CA ASN A 9 -6.60 5.54 -3.94
C ASN A 9 -5.56 4.45 -3.63
N ARG A 10 -4.40 4.48 -4.29
CA ARG A 10 -3.31 3.50 -4.05
C ARG A 10 -2.71 3.67 -2.66
N PHE A 11 -2.52 4.90 -2.20
CA PHE A 11 -2.06 5.16 -0.83
C PHE A 11 -3.03 4.64 0.22
N TYR A 12 -4.33 4.84 0.00
CA TYR A 12 -5.33 4.30 0.90
C TYR A 12 -5.33 2.77 0.96
N LEU A 13 -5.05 2.10 -0.15
CA LEU A 13 -4.89 0.65 -0.16
C LEU A 13 -3.71 0.21 0.73
N LEU A 14 -2.56 0.90 0.66
CA LEU A 14 -1.42 0.62 1.55
C LEU A 14 -1.74 0.88 3.02
N LEU A 15 -2.50 1.94 3.31
CA LEU A 15 -3.01 2.22 4.65
C LEU A 15 -3.93 1.10 5.15
N ASP A 16 -4.76 0.55 4.29
CA ASP A 16 -5.70 -0.51 4.65
C ASP A 16 -4.98 -1.84 4.96
N MET A 17 -3.87 -2.11 4.27
CA MET A 17 -2.96 -3.24 4.51
C MET A 17 -2.10 -3.12 5.78
N THR A 18 -2.01 -1.93 6.37
CA THR A 18 -1.18 -1.68 7.56
C THR A 18 -2.04 -1.55 8.82
N SER A 19 -1.60 -2.13 9.94
CA SER A 19 -2.29 -1.94 11.21
C SER A 19 -2.08 -0.52 11.76
N LEU A 20 -3.13 0.05 12.37
CA LEU A 20 -3.07 1.40 12.95
C LEU A 20 -2.03 1.50 14.08
N ASP A 21 -1.83 0.42 14.84
CA ASP A 21 -0.81 0.36 15.89
C ASP A 21 0.60 0.47 15.32
N ARG A 22 0.88 -0.24 14.21
CA ARG A 22 2.18 -0.17 13.56
C ARG A 22 2.46 1.25 13.04
N LEU A 23 1.48 1.83 12.35
CA LEU A 23 1.58 3.19 11.84
C LEU A 23 1.85 4.20 12.96
N ALA A 24 1.11 4.11 14.08
CA ALA A 24 1.29 5.03 15.19
C ALA A 24 2.66 4.87 15.87
N LYS A 25 3.12 3.63 16.05
CA LYS A 25 4.39 3.31 16.71
C LYS A 25 5.60 3.73 15.88
N GLU A 26 5.59 3.43 14.58
CA GLU A 26 6.75 3.62 13.71
C GLU A 26 6.81 5.03 13.10
N SER A 27 5.66 5.69 12.85
CA SER A 27 5.68 7.03 12.27
C SER A 27 5.83 8.15 13.30
N GLY A 28 5.69 7.88 14.60
CA GLY A 28 5.63 8.93 15.62
C GLY A 28 4.37 9.82 15.54
N THR A 29 3.41 9.46 14.68
CA THR A 29 2.11 10.13 14.54
C THR A 29 1.08 9.48 15.45
N LYS A 30 0.16 10.26 16.01
CA LYS A 30 -0.91 9.74 16.86
C LYS A 30 -1.78 8.71 16.11
N TYR A 31 -2.12 7.61 16.79
CA TYR A 31 -3.09 6.62 16.31
C TYR A 31 -4.38 7.27 15.78
N SER A 32 -4.92 8.25 16.49
CA SER A 32 -6.17 8.94 16.11
C SER A 32 -6.08 9.65 14.76
N ARG A 33 -4.90 10.12 14.34
CA ARG A 33 -4.70 10.71 13.02
C ARG A 33 -4.80 9.65 11.93
N TRP A 34 -4.12 8.51 12.12
CA TRP A 34 -4.22 7.38 11.21
C TRP A 34 -5.65 6.82 11.13
N ASP A 35 -6.35 6.69 12.26
CA ASP A 35 -7.76 6.26 12.28
C ASP A 35 -8.67 7.24 11.53
N ASN A 36 -8.48 8.55 11.72
CA ASN A 36 -9.26 9.56 10.99
C ASN A 36 -9.00 9.53 9.47
N ILE A 37 -7.75 9.32 9.04
CA ILE A 37 -7.40 9.15 7.60
C ILE A 37 -8.02 7.85 7.06
N LYS A 38 -7.91 6.75 7.81
CA LYS A 38 -8.46 5.45 7.42
C LYS A 38 -9.99 5.48 7.30
N ARG A 39 -10.66 6.26 8.14
CA ARG A 39 -12.11 6.52 8.05
C ARG A 39 -12.49 7.62 7.06
N ARG A 40 -11.54 8.17 6.30
CA ARG A 40 -11.71 9.28 5.35
C ARG A 40 -12.33 10.54 5.98
N LYS A 41 -12.17 10.73 7.30
CA LYS A 41 -12.60 11.95 8.01
C LYS A 41 -11.69 13.13 7.72
N ILE A 42 -10.42 12.85 7.43
CA ILE A 42 -9.41 13.83 7.00
C ILE A 42 -8.63 13.25 5.82
N ARG A 43 -8.15 14.11 4.92
CA ARG A 43 -7.32 13.71 3.78
C ARG A 43 -5.92 13.30 4.26
N MET A 44 -5.33 12.31 3.59
CA MET A 44 -3.93 11.95 3.78
C MET A 44 -3.01 13.09 3.31
N GLY A 45 -2.03 13.46 4.13
CA GLY A 45 -1.01 14.44 3.77
C GLY A 45 0.26 13.80 3.17
N ALA A 46 1.18 14.64 2.70
CA ALA A 46 2.46 14.19 2.13
C ALA A 46 3.32 13.40 3.13
N TYR A 47 3.27 13.74 4.42
CA TYR A 47 4.00 13.01 5.46
C TYR A 47 3.53 11.56 5.56
N GLU A 48 2.21 11.35 5.65
CA GLU A 48 1.65 10.01 5.75
C GLU A 48 1.86 9.20 4.47
N ALA A 49 1.71 9.83 3.30
CA ALA A 49 1.99 9.21 2.02
C ALA A 49 3.47 8.76 1.92
N GLY A 50 4.40 9.66 2.26
CA GLY A 50 5.84 9.35 2.27
C GLY A 50 6.22 8.24 3.26
N PHE A 51 5.56 8.20 4.42
CA PHE A 51 5.74 7.13 5.40
C PHE A 51 5.23 5.78 4.86
N LEU A 52 4.07 5.75 4.21
CA LEU A 52 3.59 4.52 3.56
C LEU A 52 4.55 4.05 2.46
N MET A 53 5.14 4.98 1.69
CA MET A 53 6.16 4.62 0.68
C MET A 53 7.41 3.99 1.29
N SER A 54 7.83 4.44 2.49
CA SER A 54 9.01 3.84 3.14
C SER A 54 8.72 2.45 3.71
N LEU A 55 7.47 2.15 4.06
CA LEU A 55 7.04 0.80 4.45
C LEU A 55 6.91 -0.15 3.26
N TYR A 56 6.63 0.38 2.06
CA TYR A 56 6.37 -0.39 0.85
C TYR A 56 7.17 0.10 -0.36
N PRO A 57 8.52 0.10 -0.30
CA PRO A 57 9.35 0.59 -1.40
C PRO A 57 9.19 -0.22 -2.70
N GLN A 58 8.77 -1.49 -2.60
CA GLN A 58 8.49 -2.35 -3.75
C GLN A 58 7.26 -1.91 -4.55
N TYR A 59 6.39 -1.06 -3.98
CA TYR A 59 5.18 -0.58 -4.66
C TYR A 59 5.36 0.83 -5.25
N ALA A 60 6.57 1.38 -5.23
CA ALA A 60 6.79 2.78 -5.56
C ALA A 60 6.41 3.15 -6.99
N LEU A 61 6.79 2.32 -7.96
CA LEU A 61 6.40 2.49 -9.36
C LEU A 61 4.88 2.44 -9.51
N TRP A 62 4.25 1.43 -8.91
CA TRP A 62 2.80 1.25 -8.99
C TRP A 62 2.03 2.41 -8.36
N VAL A 63 2.46 2.91 -7.21
CA VAL A 63 1.82 4.09 -6.60
C VAL A 63 1.91 5.29 -7.53
N GLY A 64 3.11 5.60 -8.05
CA GLY A 64 3.35 6.80 -8.85
C GLY A 64 2.76 6.76 -10.27
N THR A 65 2.85 5.62 -10.97
CA THR A 65 2.47 5.52 -12.39
C THR A 65 1.30 4.57 -12.63
N GLY A 66 1.04 3.63 -11.72
CA GLY A 66 0.08 2.54 -11.92
C GLY A 66 0.67 1.33 -12.65
N GLU A 67 1.92 1.42 -13.08
CA GLU A 67 2.63 0.33 -13.76
C GLU A 67 3.33 -0.57 -12.74
N ILE A 68 3.61 -1.81 -13.15
CA ILE A 68 4.45 -2.74 -12.39
C ILE A 68 5.63 -3.19 -13.28
N LYS A 69 6.74 -3.51 -12.63
CA LYS A 69 7.93 -4.14 -13.20
C LYS A 69 8.43 -5.24 -12.24
N PRO A 70 7.74 -6.40 -12.19
CA PRO A 70 8.09 -7.48 -11.27
C PRO A 70 9.53 -7.98 -11.42
N GLU A 71 10.10 -7.88 -12.61
CA GLU A 71 11.46 -8.28 -12.94
C GLU A 71 12.55 -7.52 -12.17
N ILE A 72 12.24 -6.32 -11.67
CA ILE A 72 13.11 -5.53 -10.78
C ILE A 72 12.52 -5.37 -9.38
N GLY A 73 11.54 -6.20 -9.01
CA GLY A 73 10.90 -6.16 -7.70
C GLY A 73 9.97 -4.97 -7.48
N GLN A 74 9.54 -4.29 -8.55
CA GLN A 74 8.54 -3.22 -8.46
C GLN A 74 7.16 -3.80 -8.79
N THR A 75 6.38 -4.15 -7.76
CA THR A 75 5.13 -4.89 -7.91
C THR A 75 3.92 -4.07 -7.45
N SER A 76 2.78 -4.74 -7.29
CA SER A 76 1.59 -4.17 -6.66
C SER A 76 0.99 -5.20 -5.71
N PRO A 77 0.20 -4.77 -4.70
CA PRO A 77 -0.47 -5.69 -3.80
C PRO A 77 -1.32 -6.77 -4.51
N ALA A 78 -2.02 -6.39 -5.58
CA ALA A 78 -2.82 -7.32 -6.37
C ALA A 78 -1.97 -8.36 -7.12
N TYR A 79 -0.81 -7.94 -7.65
CA TYR A 79 0.13 -8.85 -8.28
C TYR A 79 0.71 -9.85 -7.27
N ASP A 80 1.14 -9.37 -6.11
CA ASP A 80 1.74 -10.20 -5.07
C ASP A 80 0.72 -11.20 -4.49
N GLU A 81 -0.53 -10.79 -4.29
CA GLU A 81 -1.62 -11.68 -3.87
C GLU A 81 -1.89 -12.77 -4.92
N ALA A 82 -1.98 -12.41 -6.20
CA ALA A 82 -2.17 -13.37 -7.27
C ALA A 82 -1.01 -14.37 -7.39
N ASN A 83 0.24 -13.88 -7.30
CA ASN A 83 1.42 -14.73 -7.39
C ASN A 83 1.49 -15.73 -6.21
N ARG A 84 1.18 -15.28 -4.99
CA ARG A 84 1.10 -16.15 -3.81
C ARG A 84 0.07 -17.28 -3.96
N ASN A 85 -1.09 -16.98 -4.55
CA ASN A 85 -2.13 -17.98 -4.75
C ASN A 85 -1.73 -19.06 -5.77
N LEU A 86 -0.94 -18.72 -6.79
CA LEU A 86 -0.43 -19.67 -7.79
C LEU A 86 0.62 -20.63 -7.21
N GLU A 87 1.51 -20.12 -6.34
CA GLU A 87 2.49 -20.95 -5.63
C GLU A 87 1.79 -21.97 -4.71
N GLY A 88 0.73 -21.55 -4.02
CA GLY A 88 -0.07 -22.42 -3.15
C GLY A 88 -0.84 -23.52 -3.89
N GLN A 89 -1.28 -23.27 -5.12
CA GLN A 89 -2.01 -24.25 -5.93
C GLN A 89 -1.09 -25.33 -6.55
N SER A 90 0.19 -25.02 -6.73
CA SER A 90 1.18 -25.95 -7.30
C SER A 90 1.64 -27.03 -6.31
N ALA A 91 1.21 -26.97 -5.04
CA ALA A 91 1.59 -27.89 -3.97
C ALA A 91 0.61 -29.08 -3.76
N GLY A 92 -0.38 -29.26 -4.63
CA GLY A 92 -1.45 -30.25 -4.46
C GLY A 92 -1.78 -31.06 -5.71
N SER A 93 -0.82 -31.85 -6.20
CA SER A 93 -1.08 -32.94 -7.17
C SER A 93 -0.26 -34.17 -6.80
N ARG A 94 -0.78 -35.00 -5.89
CA ARG A 94 -0.42 -36.42 -5.75
C ARG A 94 -1.56 -37.19 -5.10
#